data_AF-A0A2V9DFE8-F1
#
_entry.id   AF-A0A2V9DFE8-F1
#
_cell.length_a   1.000
_cell.length_b   1.000
_cell.length_c   1.000
_cell.angle_alpha   90.00
_cell.angle_beta   90.00
_cell.angle_gamma   90.00
#
_symmetry.space_group_name_H-M   'P 1'
#
loop_
_entity.id
_entity.type
_entity.pdbx_description
1 polymer ?
#
loop_
_entity_poly.entity_id
_entity_poly.type
_entity_poly.pdbx_seq_one_letter_code
_entity_poly.pdbx_strand_id
1 'polypeptide(L)'
;MRITQQGKPPLLRRVMRLREKVHEFFDFLPPQEGRFAFEPGAREAFLEEHRASYDGLIAALKALESEIAALPSKPEELLVIARRAAELRGDTAFLFESNEKNYVYWLDRRGKGVFVVATPIDVSSILREHLFDAFDTVVMTSATLAVSGRFDFLKQRLGLQVAREMVLSHEFDYARQALLYIPAGLPDVRDPAFVPKAAEEISRLLRFTQGRAFCLFTSYAQMNQIFELVRPRVQFPLLLQGTAPRMALLERFRTTPGAVLFATSSFWQGVDVPGEQLS
;
A
#
# COMPACT_ATOMS: atom_id res chain seq x y z
N MET A 1 8.70 24.81 11.99
CA MET A 1 9.69 25.91 12.16
C MET A 1 9.07 27.32 12.24
N ARG A 2 7.73 27.50 12.20
CA ARG A 2 7.06 28.82 12.43
C ARG A 2 6.55 29.05 13.87
N ILE A 3 6.34 27.99 14.65
CA ILE A 3 5.93 28.06 16.07
C ILE A 3 6.97 28.80 16.94
N THR A 4 8.24 28.84 16.50
CA THR A 4 9.34 29.47 17.23
C THR A 4 9.35 30.99 17.20
N GLN A 5 8.65 31.64 16.27
CA GLN A 5 8.58 33.11 16.23
C GLN A 5 7.32 33.69 16.88
N GLN A 6 6.27 32.88 17.07
CA GLN A 6 5.00 33.31 17.68
C GLN A 6 4.69 32.61 19.01
N GLY A 7 5.39 31.53 19.34
CA GLY A 7 5.17 30.76 20.56
C GLY A 7 5.78 31.46 21.78
N LYS A 8 4.93 31.82 22.75
CA LYS A 8 5.39 32.24 24.07
C LYS A 8 6.32 31.17 24.68
N PRO A 9 7.29 31.52 25.54
CA PRO A 9 8.24 30.56 26.14
C PRO A 9 7.64 29.28 26.76
N PRO A 10 6.42 29.27 27.33
CA PRO A 10 5.74 28.05 27.77
C PRO A 10 5.45 27.05 26.65
N LEU A 11 4.96 27.52 25.50
CA LEU A 11 4.60 26.64 24.37
C LEU A 11 5.84 25.95 23.78
N LEU A 12 6.95 26.67 23.68
CA LEU A 12 8.23 26.10 23.25
C LEU A 12 8.71 24.98 24.17
N ARG A 13 8.59 25.17 25.49
CA ARG A 13 8.90 24.13 26.47
C ARG A 13 8.01 22.89 26.32
N ARG A 14 6.71 23.06 26.02
CA ARG A 14 5.80 21.93 25.74
C ARG A 14 6.21 21.16 24.50
N VAL A 15 6.57 21.86 23.42
CA VAL A 15 7.02 21.22 22.17
C VAL A 15 8.34 20.46 22.37
N MET A 16 9.30 21.04 23.09
CA MET A 16 10.56 20.35 23.43
C MET A 16 10.30 19.11 24.27
N ARG A 17 9.46 19.23 25.31
CA ARG A 17 9.09 18.09 26.16
C ARG A 17 8.38 16.98 25.39
N LEU A 18 7.48 17.34 24.47
CA LEU A 18 6.84 16.35 23.59
C LEU A 18 7.88 15.63 22.73
N ARG A 19 8.84 16.37 22.16
CA ARG A 19 9.92 15.77 21.37
C ARG A 19 10.74 14.78 22.19
N GLU A 20 11.12 15.12 23.42
CA GLU A 20 11.82 14.20 24.33
C GLU A 20 11.00 12.94 24.56
N LYS A 21 9.72 13.08 24.91
CA LYS A 21 8.83 11.95 25.21
C LYS A 21 8.54 11.06 24.01
N VAL A 22 8.52 11.61 22.79
CA VAL A 22 8.47 10.82 21.57
C VAL A 22 9.71 9.94 21.42
N HIS A 23 10.91 10.47 21.63
CA HIS A 23 12.14 9.66 21.52
C HIS A 23 12.19 8.62 22.62
N GLU A 24 11.96 9.02 23.88
CA GLU A 24 11.94 8.10 25.02
C GLU A 24 10.98 6.92 24.84
N PHE A 25 9.87 7.07 24.12
CA PHE A 25 8.93 5.98 23.89
C PHE A 25 9.28 5.15 22.65
N PHE A 26 9.59 5.78 21.52
CA PHE A 26 9.83 5.08 20.26
C PHE A 26 11.22 4.43 20.20
N ASP A 27 12.18 4.82 21.05
CA ASP A 27 13.50 4.19 21.12
C ASP A 27 13.46 2.75 21.67
N PHE A 28 12.38 2.35 22.35
CA PHE A 28 12.16 0.96 22.78
C PHE A 28 11.74 0.03 21.62
N LEU A 29 11.33 0.57 20.48
CA LEU A 29 10.92 -0.22 19.33
C LEU A 29 12.14 -0.78 18.59
N PRO A 30 12.03 -1.93 17.89
CA PRO A 30 13.13 -2.57 17.21
C PRO A 30 13.97 -1.62 16.34
N PRO A 31 15.31 -1.65 16.46
CA PRO A 31 16.21 -0.74 15.72
C PRO A 31 16.40 -1.13 14.26
N GLN A 32 16.05 -2.37 13.90
CA GLN A 32 16.25 -2.93 12.57
C GLN A 32 15.28 -2.32 11.57
N GLU A 33 15.74 -2.04 10.35
CA GLU A 33 14.85 -1.68 9.26
C GLU A 33 13.99 -2.88 8.85
N GLY A 34 12.75 -2.60 8.44
CA GLY A 34 11.83 -3.63 7.99
C GLY A 34 10.45 -3.53 8.64
N ARG A 35 9.65 -4.56 8.39
CA ARG A 35 8.29 -4.68 8.91
C ARG A 35 8.23 -5.81 9.93
N PHE A 36 7.73 -5.50 11.12
CA PHE A 36 7.62 -6.44 12.24
C PHE A 36 6.16 -6.47 12.70
N ALA A 37 5.48 -7.60 12.48
CA ALA A 37 4.14 -7.79 13.05
C ALA A 37 4.24 -7.93 14.57
N PHE A 38 3.25 -7.41 15.30
CA PHE A 38 3.10 -7.77 16.71
C PHE A 38 2.49 -9.16 16.78
N GLU A 39 3.21 -10.10 17.38
CA GLU A 39 2.64 -11.39 17.76
C GLU A 39 1.51 -11.20 18.79
N PRO A 40 0.53 -12.11 18.87
CA PRO A 40 -0.55 -12.01 19.84
C PRO A 40 -0.03 -11.81 21.27
N GLY A 41 -0.50 -10.77 21.97
CA GLY A 41 -0.06 -10.43 23.33
C GLY A 41 1.24 -9.62 23.42
N ALA A 42 2.05 -9.56 22.35
CA ALA A 42 3.35 -8.89 22.38
C ALA A 42 3.21 -7.37 22.51
N ARG A 43 2.15 -6.80 21.96
CA ARG A 43 1.88 -5.36 22.03
C ARG A 43 1.42 -4.94 23.42
N GLU A 44 0.53 -5.72 24.04
CA GLU A 44 0.07 -5.54 25.40
C GLU A 44 1.25 -5.66 26.37
N ALA A 45 2.08 -6.68 26.21
CA ALA A 45 3.30 -6.86 27.00
C ALA A 45 4.29 -5.68 26.82
N PHE A 46 4.49 -5.22 25.58
CA PHE A 46 5.32 -4.04 25.30
C PHE A 46 4.79 -2.79 26.00
N LEU A 47 3.47 -2.58 25.99
CA LEU A 47 2.85 -1.44 26.66
C LEU A 47 2.98 -1.54 28.18
N GLU A 48 2.83 -2.74 28.76
CA GLU A 48 3.02 -2.97 30.20
C GLU A 48 4.47 -2.70 30.62
N GLU A 49 5.44 -3.20 29.86
CA GLU A 49 6.87 -3.01 30.13
C GLU A 49 7.28 -1.53 30.07
N HIS A 50 6.74 -0.78 29.10
CA HIS A 50 7.12 0.62 28.85
C HIS A 50 6.04 1.63 29.25
N ARG A 51 5.13 1.24 30.16
CA ARG A 51 3.96 2.04 30.56
C ARG A 51 4.29 3.47 30.97
N ALA A 52 5.36 3.66 31.75
CA ALA A 52 5.76 4.97 32.22
C ALA A 52 6.19 5.92 31.07
N SER A 53 6.88 5.39 30.04
CA SER A 53 7.29 6.17 28.87
C SER A 53 6.08 6.52 28.00
N TYR A 54 5.20 5.53 27.78
CA TYR A 54 3.92 5.71 27.09
C TYR A 54 3.04 6.79 27.74
N ASP A 55 2.83 6.71 29.06
CA ASP A 55 2.05 7.70 29.81
C ASP A 55 2.67 9.10 29.72
N GLY A 56 4.01 9.16 29.73
CA GLY A 56 4.75 10.40 29.52
C GLY A 56 4.46 11.03 28.16
N LEU A 57 4.38 10.24 27.09
CA LEU A 57 4.02 10.70 25.75
C LEU A 57 2.57 11.20 25.66
N ILE A 58 1.61 10.40 26.16
CA ILE A 58 0.19 10.78 26.18
C ILE A 58 -0.02 12.07 26.99
N ALA A 59 0.62 12.19 28.15
CA ALA A 59 0.57 13.38 28.98
C ALA A 59 1.20 14.61 28.28
N ALA A 60 2.30 14.43 27.55
CA ALA A 60 2.94 15.52 26.80
C ALA A 60 2.06 16.04 25.66
N LEU A 61 1.38 15.15 24.92
CA LEU A 61 0.40 15.52 23.89
C LEU A 61 -0.77 16.30 24.49
N LYS A 62 -1.37 15.80 25.59
CA LYS A 62 -2.45 16.48 26.30
C LYS A 62 -2.02 17.83 26.87
N ALA A 63 -0.79 17.93 27.38
CA ALA A 63 -0.26 19.18 27.91
C ALA A 63 -0.08 20.25 26.82
N LEU A 64 0.34 19.85 25.61
CA LEU A 64 0.43 20.76 24.46
C LEU A 64 -0.95 21.29 24.06
N GLU A 65 -1.96 20.41 24.02
CA GLU A 65 -3.35 20.77 23.75
C GLU A 65 -3.86 21.81 24.78
N SER A 66 -3.72 21.51 26.08
CA SER A 66 -4.15 22.40 27.16
C SER A 66 -3.44 23.76 27.14
N GLU A 67 -2.13 23.78 26.84
CA GLU A 67 -1.35 25.01 26.75
C GLU A 67 -1.86 25.93 25.63
N ILE A 68 -2.17 25.35 24.45
CA ILE A 68 -2.74 26.10 23.33
C ILE A 68 -4.16 26.59 23.66
N ALA A 69 -4.97 25.74 24.29
CA ALA A 69 -6.34 26.08 24.67
C ALA A 69 -6.42 27.22 25.69
N ALA A 70 -5.40 27.37 26.55
CA ALA A 70 -5.30 28.42 27.56
C ALA A 70 -4.79 29.76 27.01
N LEU A 71 -4.36 29.84 25.75
CA LEU A 71 -3.91 31.10 25.17
C LEU A 71 -5.08 32.10 25.00
N PRO A 72 -4.89 33.38 25.35
CA PRO A 72 -5.93 34.41 25.24
C PRO A 72 -6.27 34.76 23.79
N SER A 73 -5.31 34.62 22.88
CA SER A 73 -5.51 34.68 21.44
C SER A 73 -5.16 33.32 20.85
N LYS A 74 -6.02 32.79 19.98
CA LYS A 74 -5.90 31.46 19.37
C LYS A 74 -5.79 31.59 17.86
N PRO A 75 -4.59 31.94 17.33
CA PRO A 75 -4.33 31.89 15.90
C PRO A 75 -4.76 30.53 15.31
N GLU A 76 -5.27 30.55 14.09
CA GLU A 76 -5.79 29.37 13.41
C GLU A 76 -4.73 28.26 13.31
N GLU A 77 -3.46 28.61 13.08
CA GLU A 77 -2.36 27.65 12.99
C GLU A 77 -2.14 26.89 14.30
N LEU A 78 -2.31 27.56 15.46
CA LEU A 78 -2.18 26.91 16.76
C LEU A 78 -3.37 25.98 17.02
N LEU A 79 -4.57 26.34 16.58
CA LEU A 79 -5.74 25.46 16.68
C LEU A 79 -5.57 24.19 15.83
N VAL A 80 -4.99 24.30 14.63
CA VAL A 80 -4.65 23.14 13.80
C VAL A 80 -3.64 22.23 14.52
N ILE A 81 -2.61 22.80 15.17
CA ILE A 81 -1.64 22.03 15.95
C ILE A 81 -2.29 21.33 17.14
N ALA A 82 -3.18 22.02 17.88
CA ALA A 82 -3.89 21.42 19.01
C ALA A 82 -4.79 20.26 18.56
N ARG A 83 -5.55 20.43 17.47
CA ARG A 83 -6.35 19.36 16.87
C ARG A 83 -5.46 18.17 16.47
N ARG A 84 -4.33 18.44 15.83
CA ARG A 84 -3.39 17.38 15.42
C ARG A 84 -2.77 16.66 16.62
N ALA A 85 -2.48 17.35 17.71
CA ALA A 85 -1.99 16.74 18.94
C ALA A 85 -3.06 15.84 19.59
N ALA A 86 -4.32 16.26 19.58
CA ALA A 86 -5.44 15.46 20.06
C ALA A 86 -5.68 14.21 19.19
N GLU A 87 -5.63 14.34 17.87
CA GLU A 87 -5.68 13.22 16.92
C GLU A 87 -4.55 12.22 17.21
N LEU A 88 -3.29 12.68 17.26
CA LEU A 88 -2.14 11.82 17.55
C LEU A 88 -2.24 11.12 18.91
N ARG A 89 -2.83 11.78 19.91
CA ARG A 89 -3.08 11.18 21.23
C ARG A 89 -4.12 10.06 21.12
N GLY A 90 -5.21 10.29 20.40
CA GLY A 90 -6.23 9.27 20.12
C GLY A 90 -5.66 8.09 19.33
N ASP A 91 -4.92 8.37 18.26
CA ASP A 91 -4.28 7.36 17.41
C ASP A 91 -3.27 6.52 18.22
N THR A 92 -2.45 7.16 19.06
CA THR A 92 -1.47 6.46 19.91
C THR A 92 -2.17 5.56 20.92
N ALA A 93 -3.25 6.05 21.55
CA ALA A 93 -4.06 5.23 22.45
C ALA A 93 -4.71 4.06 21.73
N PHE A 94 -5.29 4.28 20.56
CA PHE A 94 -5.84 3.20 19.75
C PHE A 94 -4.75 2.18 19.36
N LEU A 95 -3.58 2.64 18.92
CA LEU A 95 -2.50 1.78 18.47
C LEU A 95 -1.99 0.84 19.56
N PHE A 96 -1.95 1.27 20.82
CA PHE A 96 -1.34 0.49 21.91
C PHE A 96 -2.34 -0.07 22.94
N GLU A 97 -3.47 0.59 23.20
CA GLU A 97 -4.45 0.18 24.22
C GLU A 97 -5.66 -0.58 23.64
N SER A 98 -5.94 -0.45 22.34
CA SER A 98 -7.14 -1.03 21.73
C SER A 98 -7.09 -2.55 21.68
N ASN A 99 -8.07 -3.24 22.24
CA ASN A 99 -8.20 -4.71 22.11
C ASN A 99 -9.07 -5.14 20.92
N GLU A 100 -9.21 -4.27 19.91
CA GLU A 100 -10.00 -4.52 18.72
C GLU A 100 -9.42 -5.67 17.89
N LYS A 101 -10.16 -6.79 17.85
CA LYS A 101 -9.77 -8.02 17.13
C LYS A 101 -9.82 -7.87 15.61
N ASN A 102 -10.53 -6.87 15.11
CA ASN A 102 -10.62 -6.60 13.68
C ASN A 102 -9.38 -5.88 13.14
N TYR A 103 -8.34 -5.63 13.93
CA TYR A 103 -7.15 -4.94 13.47
C TYR A 103 -5.92 -5.82 13.57
N VAL A 104 -5.04 -5.71 12.57
CA VAL A 104 -3.66 -6.19 12.65
C VAL A 104 -2.74 -5.02 12.89
N TYR A 105 -1.75 -5.23 13.76
CA TYR A 105 -0.81 -4.20 14.18
C TYR A 105 0.61 -4.60 13.76
N TRP A 106 1.36 -3.66 13.22
CA TRP A 106 2.78 -3.88 12.91
C TRP A 106 3.58 -2.59 13.02
N LEU A 107 4.89 -2.79 13.12
CA LEU A 107 5.91 -1.76 13.08
C LEU A 107 6.54 -1.75 11.69
N ASP A 108 6.76 -0.58 11.14
CA ASP A 108 7.47 -0.40 9.88
C ASP A 108 8.58 0.63 10.11
N ARG A 109 9.83 0.23 9.98
CA ARG A 109 10.99 1.10 10.14
C ARG A 109 11.68 1.28 8.80
N ARG A 110 11.73 2.54 8.34
CA ARG A 110 12.28 2.91 7.04
C ARG A 110 13.15 4.16 7.19
N GLY A 111 14.46 4.02 7.02
CA GLY A 111 15.41 5.09 7.30
C GLY A 111 15.30 5.57 8.75
N LYS A 112 15.05 6.87 8.94
CA LYS A 112 14.87 7.47 10.27
C LYS A 112 13.43 7.43 10.80
N GLY A 113 12.47 6.96 9.99
CA GLY A 113 11.06 6.92 10.36
C GLY A 113 10.69 5.60 11.03
N VAL A 114 9.96 5.69 12.13
CA VAL A 114 9.29 4.55 12.78
C VAL A 114 7.78 4.77 12.66
N PHE A 115 7.08 3.79 12.13
CA PHE A 115 5.64 3.83 11.93
C PHE A 115 5.01 2.67 12.68
N VAL A 116 4.09 2.97 13.60
CA VAL A 116 3.20 1.97 14.19
C VAL A 116 1.91 2.04 13.41
N VAL A 117 1.47 0.90 12.88
CA VAL A 117 0.35 0.84 11.95
C VAL A 117 -0.67 -0.14 12.47
N ALA A 118 -1.94 0.26 12.43
CA ALA A 118 -3.09 -0.62 12.58
C ALA A 118 -3.87 -0.63 11.26
N THR A 119 -4.26 -1.80 10.78
CA THR A 119 -5.14 -1.90 9.60
C THR A 119 -6.26 -2.90 9.86
N PRO A 120 -7.51 -2.56 9.51
CA PRO A 120 -8.62 -3.47 9.70
C PRO A 120 -8.48 -4.69 8.78
N ILE A 121 -8.77 -5.87 9.33
CA ILE A 121 -8.84 -7.16 8.62
C ILE A 121 -10.06 -7.17 7.70
N ASP A 122 -11.16 -6.67 8.24
CA ASP A 122 -12.44 -6.51 7.58
C ASP A 122 -12.90 -5.05 7.62
N VAL A 123 -13.20 -4.50 6.44
CA VAL A 123 -13.62 -3.09 6.27
C VAL A 123 -15.13 -2.95 6.11
N SER A 124 -15.88 -4.03 6.23
CA SER A 124 -17.30 -4.07 5.89
C SER A 124 -18.14 -3.11 6.74
N SER A 125 -17.87 -3.07 8.06
CA SER A 125 -18.55 -2.18 8.99
C SER A 125 -18.17 -0.72 8.75
N ILE A 126 -16.88 -0.44 8.54
CA ILE A 126 -16.35 0.90 8.26
C ILE A 126 -16.99 1.47 7.00
N LEU A 127 -17.04 0.69 5.93
CA LEU A 127 -17.67 1.12 4.67
C LEU A 127 -19.18 1.24 4.80
N ARG A 128 -19.82 0.36 5.58
CA ARG A 128 -21.25 0.50 5.85
C ARG A 128 -21.56 1.83 6.51
N GLU A 129 -20.93 2.13 7.63
CA GLU A 129 -21.19 3.35 8.40
C GLU A 129 -20.87 4.62 7.61
N HIS A 130 -19.72 4.67 6.96
CA HIS A 130 -19.21 5.92 6.37
C HIS A 130 -19.49 6.09 4.87
N LEU A 131 -19.93 5.04 4.16
CA LEU A 131 -20.18 5.10 2.73
C LEU A 131 -21.57 4.60 2.34
N PHE A 132 -22.01 3.44 2.81
CA PHE A 132 -23.29 2.88 2.34
C PHE A 132 -24.50 3.44 3.10
N ASP A 133 -24.38 3.70 4.40
CA ASP A 133 -25.45 4.27 5.23
C ASP A 133 -25.41 5.81 5.21
N ALA A 134 -24.25 6.39 4.91
CA ALA A 134 -24.07 7.85 4.85
C ALA A 134 -24.66 8.49 3.58
N PHE A 135 -24.98 7.70 2.55
CA PHE A 135 -25.48 8.20 1.27
C PHE A 135 -26.68 7.38 0.80
N ASP A 136 -27.73 8.05 0.32
CA ASP A 136 -28.97 7.39 -0.16
C ASP A 136 -28.74 6.47 -1.37
N THR A 137 -27.71 6.75 -2.19
CA THR A 137 -27.43 5.98 -3.40
C THR A 137 -25.93 5.96 -3.68
N VAL A 138 -25.38 4.74 -3.81
CA VAL A 138 -23.98 4.51 -4.19
C VAL A 138 -23.94 3.69 -5.47
N VAL A 139 -23.31 4.24 -6.52
CA VAL A 139 -23.10 3.53 -7.80
C VAL A 139 -21.67 3.03 -7.86
N MET A 140 -21.50 1.72 -7.88
CA MET A 140 -20.21 1.06 -8.06
C MET A 140 -20.10 0.51 -9.48
N THR A 141 -19.12 1.00 -10.24
CA THR A 141 -18.87 0.53 -11.62
C THR A 141 -17.39 0.22 -11.81
N SER A 142 -17.09 -0.94 -12.39
CA SER A 142 -15.75 -1.35 -12.82
C SER A 142 -15.85 -2.63 -13.66
N ALA A 143 -14.90 -2.82 -14.56
CA ALA A 143 -14.82 -3.98 -15.44
C ALA A 143 -14.63 -5.32 -14.70
N THR A 144 -14.20 -5.29 -13.43
CA THR A 144 -13.80 -6.50 -12.68
C THR A 144 -14.49 -6.63 -11.33
N LEU A 145 -15.68 -6.05 -11.14
CA LEU A 145 -16.44 -6.19 -9.89
C LEU A 145 -17.02 -7.60 -9.70
N ALA A 146 -17.45 -8.22 -10.80
CA ALA A 146 -18.04 -9.56 -10.77
C ALA A 146 -16.98 -10.64 -10.99
N VAL A 147 -17.08 -11.73 -10.24
CA VAL A 147 -16.29 -12.94 -10.43
C VAL A 147 -17.22 -14.03 -10.94
N SER A 148 -16.96 -14.54 -12.14
CA SER A 148 -17.83 -15.52 -12.80
C SER A 148 -19.31 -15.06 -12.85
N GLY A 149 -19.53 -13.79 -13.17
CA GLY A 149 -20.88 -13.19 -13.28
C GLY A 149 -21.59 -12.91 -11.95
N ARG A 150 -20.92 -13.10 -10.80
CA ARG A 150 -21.51 -12.88 -9.47
C ARG A 150 -20.75 -11.84 -8.66
N PHE A 151 -21.47 -11.10 -7.82
CA PHE A 151 -20.89 -10.07 -6.95
C PHE A 151 -20.68 -10.55 -5.50
N ASP A 152 -20.87 -11.84 -5.20
CA ASP A 152 -20.81 -12.39 -3.85
C ASP A 152 -19.51 -12.03 -3.11
N PHE A 153 -18.36 -12.16 -3.80
CA PHE A 153 -17.05 -11.82 -3.25
C PHE A 153 -16.95 -10.33 -2.86
N LEU A 154 -17.39 -9.44 -3.76
CA LEU A 154 -17.41 -8.00 -3.51
C LEU A 154 -18.32 -7.68 -2.33
N LYS A 155 -19.55 -8.22 -2.34
CA LYS A 155 -20.54 -7.97 -1.29
C LYS A 155 -20.04 -8.40 0.07
N GLN A 156 -19.46 -9.59 0.17
CA GLN A 156 -18.87 -10.09 1.41
C GLN A 156 -17.73 -9.17 1.88
N ARG A 157 -16.82 -8.78 0.97
CA ARG A 157 -15.64 -7.99 1.34
C ARG A 157 -15.97 -6.56 1.75
N LEU A 158 -17.04 -5.98 1.21
CA LEU A 158 -17.47 -4.61 1.47
C LEU A 158 -18.65 -4.51 2.45
N GLY A 159 -19.26 -5.63 2.86
CA GLY A 159 -20.39 -5.62 3.79
C GLY A 159 -21.75 -5.31 3.18
N LEU A 160 -21.88 -5.38 1.86
CA LEU A 160 -23.13 -5.10 1.15
C LEU A 160 -24.13 -6.24 1.39
N GLN A 161 -25.30 -5.90 1.94
CA GLN A 161 -26.37 -6.87 2.17
C GLN A 161 -27.32 -6.98 0.97
N VAL A 162 -27.72 -5.84 0.42
CA VAL A 162 -28.64 -5.76 -0.72
C VAL A 162 -28.09 -4.75 -1.71
N ALA A 163 -27.91 -5.17 -2.97
CA ALA A 163 -27.48 -4.31 -4.06
C ALA A 163 -28.18 -4.71 -5.34
N ARG A 164 -28.47 -3.72 -6.21
CA ARG A 164 -28.87 -4.00 -7.59
C ARG A 164 -27.61 -4.34 -8.38
N GLU A 165 -27.57 -5.54 -8.93
CA GLU A 165 -26.42 -6.08 -9.64
C GLU A 165 -26.69 -6.07 -11.15
N MET A 166 -25.66 -5.77 -11.94
CA MET A 166 -25.74 -5.79 -13.39
C MET A 166 -24.36 -6.14 -13.95
N VAL A 167 -24.31 -7.21 -14.75
CA VAL A 167 -23.14 -7.56 -15.55
C VAL A 167 -23.45 -7.23 -16.99
N LEU A 168 -22.63 -6.39 -17.61
CA LEU A 168 -22.75 -6.08 -19.03
C LEU A 168 -22.02 -7.14 -19.84
N SER A 169 -22.51 -7.41 -21.06
CA SER A 169 -21.90 -8.36 -21.99
C SER A 169 -20.48 -7.95 -22.36
N HIS A 170 -19.61 -8.93 -22.57
CA HIS A 170 -18.26 -8.71 -23.06
C HIS A 170 -18.29 -8.12 -24.48
N GLU A 171 -17.43 -7.14 -24.75
CA GLU A 171 -17.30 -6.51 -26.07
C GLU A 171 -16.36 -7.28 -27.01
N PHE A 172 -15.59 -8.26 -26.51
CA PHE A 172 -14.53 -8.96 -27.25
C PHE A 172 -14.84 -10.44 -27.53
N ASP A 173 -14.47 -10.92 -28.72
CA ASP A 173 -14.55 -12.32 -29.13
C ASP A 173 -13.27 -13.06 -28.77
N TYR A 174 -13.09 -13.36 -27.48
CA TYR A 174 -11.88 -14.03 -26.98
C TYR A 174 -11.60 -15.38 -27.64
N ALA A 175 -12.64 -16.11 -28.09
CA ALA A 175 -12.47 -17.40 -28.75
C ALA A 175 -11.70 -17.28 -30.08
N ARG A 176 -11.79 -16.11 -30.73
CA ARG A 176 -11.08 -15.81 -31.98
C ARG A 176 -9.92 -14.84 -31.82
N GLN A 177 -9.93 -14.02 -30.77
CA GLN A 177 -8.97 -12.91 -30.56
C GLN A 177 -7.93 -13.20 -29.48
N ALA A 178 -8.00 -14.32 -28.75
CA ALA A 178 -7.06 -14.64 -27.70
C ALA A 178 -6.64 -16.12 -27.70
N LEU A 179 -5.40 -16.37 -27.26
CA LEU A 179 -4.87 -17.71 -26.99
C LEU A 179 -4.40 -17.76 -25.53
N LEU A 180 -4.86 -18.77 -24.79
CA LEU A 180 -4.32 -19.10 -23.48
C LEU A 180 -3.26 -20.19 -23.63
N TYR A 181 -2.02 -19.87 -23.27
CA TYR A 181 -0.92 -20.81 -23.28
C TYR A 181 -0.41 -21.04 -21.85
N ILE A 182 -0.37 -22.31 -21.43
CA ILE A 182 0.16 -22.74 -20.15
C ILE A 182 1.35 -23.69 -20.42
N PRO A 183 2.59 -23.32 -20.08
CA PRO A 183 3.77 -24.12 -20.37
C PRO A 183 3.78 -25.41 -19.53
N ALA A 184 3.84 -26.58 -20.18
CA ALA A 184 3.67 -27.89 -19.56
C ALA A 184 4.89 -28.43 -18.78
N GLY A 185 5.89 -27.61 -18.47
CA GLY A 185 7.16 -28.08 -17.89
C GLY A 185 7.89 -27.11 -16.96
N LEU A 186 7.22 -26.03 -16.55
CA LEU A 186 7.77 -25.15 -15.53
C LEU A 186 7.65 -25.81 -14.14
N PRO A 187 8.72 -25.78 -13.32
CA PRO A 187 8.66 -26.28 -11.96
C PRO A 187 7.82 -25.36 -11.08
N ASP A 188 7.64 -25.71 -9.80
CA ASP A 188 7.02 -24.81 -8.82
C ASP A 188 7.84 -23.50 -8.72
N VAL A 189 7.16 -22.37 -8.49
CA VAL A 189 7.81 -21.04 -8.37
C VAL A 189 8.86 -20.97 -7.25
N ARG A 190 8.75 -21.85 -6.25
CA ARG A 190 9.68 -21.97 -5.11
C ARG A 190 10.92 -22.80 -5.45
N ASP A 191 10.90 -23.53 -6.56
CA ASP A 191 12.03 -24.32 -7.02
C ASP A 191 13.12 -23.38 -7.59
N PRO A 192 14.39 -23.51 -7.16
CA PRO A 192 15.50 -22.73 -7.72
C PRO A 192 15.63 -22.84 -9.26
N ALA A 193 15.17 -23.94 -9.86
CA ALA A 193 15.17 -24.15 -11.30
C ALA A 193 14.07 -23.37 -12.04
N PHE A 194 13.11 -22.76 -11.34
CA PHE A 194 12.02 -21.99 -11.95
C PHE A 194 12.53 -20.80 -12.74
N VAL A 195 13.34 -19.95 -12.11
CA VAL A 195 13.86 -18.71 -12.70
C VAL A 195 14.57 -18.95 -14.04
N PRO A 196 15.56 -19.87 -14.16
CA PRO A 196 16.22 -20.11 -15.44
C PRO A 196 15.29 -20.70 -16.51
N LYS A 197 14.39 -21.62 -16.15
CA LYS A 197 13.42 -22.24 -17.08
C LYS A 197 12.36 -21.24 -17.56
N ALA A 198 11.85 -20.40 -16.65
CA ALA A 198 10.92 -19.33 -16.98
C ALA A 198 11.57 -18.30 -17.90
N ALA A 199 12.84 -17.93 -17.66
CA ALA A 199 13.58 -17.03 -18.54
C ALA A 199 13.79 -17.62 -19.95
N GLU A 200 14.05 -18.92 -20.06
CA GLU A 200 14.13 -19.61 -21.36
C GLU A 200 12.79 -19.57 -22.10
N GLU A 201 11.71 -19.92 -21.41
CA GLU A 201 10.37 -19.96 -21.99
C GLU A 201 9.88 -18.57 -22.40
N ILE A 202 10.09 -17.55 -21.56
CA ILE A 202 9.81 -16.15 -21.90
C ILE A 202 10.61 -15.76 -23.14
N SER A 203 11.91 -16.04 -23.20
CA SER A 203 12.74 -15.72 -24.38
C SER A 203 12.20 -16.39 -25.65
N ARG A 204 11.68 -17.61 -25.54
CA ARG A 204 11.06 -18.34 -26.65
C ARG A 204 9.78 -17.66 -27.11
N LEU A 205 8.88 -17.32 -26.19
CA LEU A 205 7.62 -16.64 -26.49
C LEU A 205 7.86 -15.25 -27.11
N LEU A 206 8.81 -14.49 -26.58
CA LEU A 206 9.17 -13.17 -27.13
C LEU A 206 9.64 -13.24 -28.59
N ARG A 207 10.30 -14.33 -29.00
CA ARG A 207 10.67 -14.52 -30.42
C ARG A 207 9.45 -14.77 -31.30
N PHE A 208 8.46 -15.51 -30.81
CA PHE A 208 7.22 -15.75 -31.54
C PHE A 208 6.38 -14.47 -31.68
N THR A 209 6.29 -13.68 -30.61
CA THR A 209 5.54 -12.42 -30.61
C THR A 209 6.32 -11.25 -31.22
N GLN A 210 7.61 -11.44 -31.52
CA GLN A 210 8.55 -10.40 -31.97
C GLN A 210 8.63 -9.22 -30.99
N GLY A 211 8.77 -9.53 -29.70
CA GLY A 211 8.65 -8.56 -28.62
C GLY A 211 7.18 -8.30 -28.29
N ARG A 212 6.76 -7.04 -28.20
CA ARG A 212 5.35 -6.62 -28.02
C ARG A 212 4.67 -7.30 -26.83
N ALA A 213 5.36 -7.33 -25.69
CA ALA A 213 4.93 -8.14 -24.56
C ALA A 213 5.06 -7.41 -23.24
N PHE A 214 4.11 -7.71 -22.36
CA PHE A 214 4.17 -7.40 -20.95
C PHE A 214 4.49 -8.67 -20.16
N CYS A 215 5.69 -8.69 -19.58
CA CYS A 215 6.13 -9.72 -18.64
C CYS A 215 5.75 -9.24 -17.23
N LEU A 216 4.68 -9.80 -16.68
CA LEU A 216 4.10 -9.39 -15.40
C LEU A 216 4.50 -10.35 -14.27
N PHE A 217 5.04 -9.80 -13.18
CA PHE A 217 5.56 -10.56 -12.05
C PHE A 217 4.89 -10.17 -10.73
N THR A 218 4.86 -11.08 -9.77
CA THR A 218 4.38 -10.82 -8.40
C THR A 218 5.52 -10.40 -7.45
N SER A 219 6.77 -10.42 -7.91
CA SER A 219 7.98 -10.11 -7.12
C SER A 219 9.00 -9.31 -7.92
N TYR A 220 9.51 -8.23 -7.33
CA TYR A 220 10.60 -7.44 -7.91
C TYR A 220 11.89 -8.25 -8.03
N ALA A 221 12.20 -9.08 -7.01
CA ALA A 221 13.42 -9.89 -7.02
C ALA A 221 13.42 -10.86 -8.19
N GLN A 222 12.30 -11.57 -8.40
CA GLN A 222 12.15 -12.51 -9.49
C GLN A 222 12.13 -11.81 -10.86
N MET A 223 11.43 -10.66 -10.97
CA MET A 223 11.43 -9.84 -12.19
C MET A 223 12.86 -9.46 -12.60
N ASN A 224 13.66 -8.94 -11.67
CA ASN A 224 15.04 -8.53 -11.95
C ASN A 224 15.92 -9.73 -12.35
N GLN A 225 15.81 -10.85 -11.64
CA GLN A 225 16.57 -12.07 -11.97
C GLN A 225 16.24 -12.59 -13.39
N ILE A 226 14.96 -12.68 -13.72
CA ILE A 226 14.53 -13.16 -15.04
C ILE A 226 14.90 -12.15 -16.13
N PHE A 227 14.77 -10.84 -15.88
CA PHE A 227 15.17 -9.80 -16.81
C PHE A 227 16.64 -9.94 -17.22
N GLU A 228 17.55 -10.10 -16.25
CA GLU A 228 18.98 -10.26 -16.53
C GLU A 228 19.29 -11.53 -17.33
N LEU A 229 18.52 -12.61 -17.13
CA LEU A 229 18.66 -13.85 -17.92
C LEU A 229 18.08 -13.74 -19.33
N VAL A 230 17.01 -12.97 -19.52
CA VAL A 230 16.35 -12.78 -20.82
C VAL A 230 17.11 -11.77 -21.69
N ARG A 231 17.64 -10.69 -21.09
CA ARG A 231 18.31 -9.59 -21.79
C ARG A 231 19.38 -10.01 -22.82
N PRO A 232 20.29 -10.96 -22.53
CA PRO A 232 21.28 -11.39 -23.53
C PRO A 232 20.72 -12.35 -24.59
N ARG A 233 19.48 -12.84 -24.44
CA ARG A 233 18.87 -13.88 -25.30
C ARG A 233 17.92 -13.33 -26.37
N VAL A 234 17.62 -12.04 -26.33
CA VAL A 234 16.66 -11.39 -27.24
C VAL A 234 17.21 -10.06 -27.74
N GLN A 235 16.75 -9.62 -28.92
CA GLN A 235 17.19 -8.37 -29.56
C GLN A 235 16.14 -7.25 -29.47
N PHE A 236 15.12 -7.41 -28.62
CA PHE A 236 14.03 -6.45 -28.47
C PHE A 236 14.39 -5.34 -27.47
N PRO A 237 13.83 -4.13 -27.62
CA PRO A 237 13.96 -3.07 -26.61
C PRO A 237 13.31 -3.50 -25.29
N LEU A 238 14.13 -3.75 -24.27
CA LEU A 238 13.63 -4.16 -22.95
C LEU A 238 13.49 -2.97 -22.02
N LEU A 239 12.33 -2.86 -21.38
CA LEU A 239 12.01 -1.86 -20.36
C LEU A 239 11.83 -2.57 -19.02
N LEU A 240 12.35 -1.99 -17.95
CA LEU A 240 12.30 -2.58 -16.61
C LEU A 240 11.69 -1.59 -15.62
N GLN A 241 10.65 -2.02 -14.91
CA GLN A 241 10.08 -1.24 -13.83
C GLN A 241 11.12 -0.92 -12.75
N GLY A 242 11.16 0.34 -12.31
CA GLY A 242 12.12 0.85 -11.32
C GLY A 242 13.28 1.64 -11.95
N THR A 243 13.47 1.55 -13.27
CA THR A 243 14.48 2.33 -14.00
C THR A 243 14.03 3.73 -14.43
N ALA A 244 12.71 3.96 -14.50
CA ALA A 244 12.11 5.25 -14.80
C ALA A 244 10.68 5.32 -14.20
N PRO A 245 10.08 6.52 -14.10
CA PRO A 245 8.70 6.68 -13.65
C PRO A 245 7.71 5.87 -14.51
N ARG A 246 6.63 5.35 -13.88
CA ARG A 246 5.61 4.49 -14.53
C ARG A 246 5.10 5.06 -15.85
N MET A 247 4.70 6.33 -15.86
CA MET A 247 4.17 6.98 -17.06
C MET A 247 5.20 7.07 -18.19
N ALA A 248 6.47 7.34 -17.86
CA ALA A 248 7.53 7.40 -18.85
C ALA A 248 7.84 6.01 -19.45
N LEU A 249 7.77 4.95 -18.64
CA LEU A 249 7.93 3.57 -19.14
C LEU A 249 6.79 3.15 -20.07
N LEU A 250 5.55 3.49 -19.72
CA LEU A 250 4.38 3.23 -20.58
C LEU A 250 4.48 3.99 -21.90
N GLU A 251 4.89 5.25 -21.85
CA GLU A 251 5.05 6.05 -23.06
C GLU A 251 6.15 5.47 -23.96
N ARG A 252 7.32 5.14 -23.38
CA ARG A 252 8.39 4.47 -24.13
C ARG A 252 7.92 3.15 -24.73
N PHE A 253 7.13 2.35 -24.01
CA PHE A 253 6.60 1.10 -24.54
C PHE A 253 5.70 1.37 -25.76
N ARG A 254 4.80 2.36 -25.69
CA ARG A 254 3.90 2.72 -26.78
C ARG A 254 4.63 3.23 -28.02
N THR A 255 5.68 4.03 -27.85
CA THR A 255 6.41 4.67 -28.95
C THR A 255 7.55 3.82 -29.52
N THR A 256 7.92 2.70 -28.88
CA THR A 256 9.08 1.89 -29.27
C THR A 256 8.62 0.57 -29.89
N PRO A 257 8.80 0.37 -31.21
CA PRO A 257 8.39 -0.86 -31.88
C PRO A 257 9.04 -2.11 -31.27
N GLY A 258 8.23 -3.14 -31.03
CA GLY A 258 8.71 -4.43 -30.51
C GLY A 258 9.17 -4.38 -29.06
N ALA A 259 8.86 -3.33 -28.30
CA ALA A 259 9.28 -3.22 -26.91
C ALA A 259 8.70 -4.33 -26.04
N VAL A 260 9.43 -4.68 -24.98
CA VAL A 260 9.00 -5.64 -23.96
C VAL A 260 9.16 -5.00 -22.59
N LEU A 261 8.09 -4.96 -21.82
CA LEU A 261 8.10 -4.38 -20.48
C LEU A 261 8.07 -5.47 -19.41
N PHE A 262 9.06 -5.45 -18.52
CA PHE A 262 9.11 -6.25 -17.30
C PHE A 262 8.60 -5.41 -16.14
N ALA A 263 7.48 -5.83 -15.55
CA ALA A 263 6.79 -5.06 -14.52
C ALA A 263 6.08 -5.95 -13.49
N THR A 264 5.69 -5.32 -12.37
CA THR A 264 4.96 -5.94 -11.26
C THR A 264 3.50 -5.45 -11.21
N SER A 265 2.78 -5.76 -10.13
CA SER A 265 1.34 -5.50 -9.95
C SER A 265 0.88 -4.07 -10.26
N SER A 266 1.73 -3.05 -10.11
CA SER A 266 1.38 -1.66 -10.45
C SER A 266 1.14 -1.41 -11.94
N PHE A 267 1.44 -2.38 -12.82
CA PHE A 267 1.14 -2.34 -14.25
C PHE A 267 -0.03 -3.26 -14.64
N TRP A 268 -0.66 -3.97 -13.69
CA TRP A 268 -1.80 -4.85 -13.97
C TRP A 268 -3.11 -4.08 -14.18
N GLN A 269 -3.15 -2.82 -13.76
CA GLN A 269 -4.35 -1.99 -13.77
C GLN A 269 -4.08 -0.64 -14.41
N GLY A 270 -5.07 -0.12 -15.14
CA GLY A 270 -5.01 1.20 -15.76
C GLY A 270 -3.91 1.34 -16.81
N VAL A 271 -3.60 0.25 -17.52
CA VAL A 271 -2.75 0.26 -18.71
C VAL A 271 -3.59 -0.16 -19.89
N ASP A 272 -3.81 0.79 -20.80
CA ASP A 272 -4.46 0.56 -22.08
C ASP A 272 -3.43 0.85 -23.18
N VAL A 273 -3.08 -0.17 -23.95
CA VAL A 273 -2.17 -0.07 -25.10
C VAL A 273 -2.88 -0.71 -26.29
N PRO A 274 -3.74 0.05 -26.98
CA PRO A 274 -4.42 -0.46 -28.16
C PRO A 274 -3.43 -0.64 -29.32
N GLY A 275 -3.72 -1.62 -30.19
CA GLY A 275 -3.03 -1.82 -31.46
C GLY A 275 -1.79 -2.70 -31.38
N GLU A 276 -0.88 -2.52 -32.34
CA GLU A 276 0.20 -3.48 -32.64
C GLU A 276 1.26 -3.64 -31.54
N GLN A 277 1.24 -2.83 -30.48
CA GLN A 277 2.24 -2.93 -29.40
C GLN A 277 1.95 -4.06 -28.39
N LEU A 278 0.74 -4.65 -28.42
CA LEU A 278 0.33 -5.82 -27.64
C LEU A 278 -0.53 -6.78 -28.49
N SER A 279 -0.17 -6.99 -29.76
CA SER A 279 -0.86 -7.92 -30.69
C SER A 279 0.06 -9.01 -31.22
#